data_AF-A0A5D3D3R7-F1
#
_entry.id   AF-A0A5D3D3R7-F1
#
_cell.length_a   1.000
_cell.length_b   1.000
_cell.length_c   1.000
_cell.angle_alpha   90.00
_cell.angle_beta   90.00
_cell.angle_gamma   90.00
#
_symmetry.space_group_name_H-M   'P 1'
#
loop_
_entity.id
_entity.type
_entity.pdbx_description
1 polymer ?
#
loop_
_entity_poly.entity_id
_entity_poly.type
_entity_poly.pdbx_seq_one_letter_code
_entity_poly.pdbx_strand_id
1 'polypeptide(L)'
;MVNYYEASNSNVHHGIHSLSAKATDEYERARKKVASFINAGDAKEIDFTRNATEAINLVAYSWGLVNLKSEDEIILMVVELHSALIPWQPVAKRTGVVQKFVSLASILPIEEIVGLAHHFEAKVLVDACQSVSHMVVDSQALDANFLVASSHKASDSCKERLICCLQCLQS
;
A
#
# COMPACT_ATOMS: atom_id res chain seq x y z
N MET A 1 8.80 -14.53 -15.79
CA MET A 1 10.07 -14.20 -15.09
C MET A 1 11.31 -14.52 -15.94
N VAL A 2 11.40 -15.67 -16.61
CA VAL A 2 12.54 -16.08 -17.48
C VAL A 2 12.86 -15.06 -18.59
N ASN A 3 11.86 -14.59 -19.33
CA ASN A 3 12.05 -13.62 -20.43
C ASN A 3 12.64 -12.25 -20.00
N TYR A 4 12.43 -11.80 -18.76
CA TYR A 4 13.04 -10.54 -18.29
C TYR A 4 14.55 -10.70 -18.11
N TYR A 5 14.95 -11.76 -17.41
CA TYR A 5 16.36 -12.03 -17.11
C TYR A 5 17.17 -12.35 -18.38
N GLU A 6 16.55 -13.00 -19.37
CA GLU A 6 17.22 -13.37 -20.62
C GLU A 6 17.26 -12.25 -21.66
N ALA A 7 16.25 -11.39 -21.72
CA ALA A 7 16.08 -10.48 -22.87
C ALA A 7 16.00 -8.99 -22.53
N SER A 8 15.89 -8.61 -21.25
CA SER A 8 15.61 -7.21 -20.86
C SER A 8 16.22 -6.78 -19.51
N ASN A 9 17.16 -7.54 -18.94
CA ASN A 9 17.75 -7.23 -17.63
C ASN A 9 18.66 -6.00 -17.71
N SER A 10 18.16 -4.84 -17.33
CA SER A 10 18.90 -3.58 -17.27
C SER A 10 18.33 -2.67 -16.18
N ASN A 11 19.12 -1.71 -15.71
CA ASN A 11 18.64 -0.73 -14.75
C ASN A 11 17.59 0.19 -15.41
N VAL A 12 16.45 0.30 -14.75
CA VAL A 12 15.36 1.23 -15.10
C VAL A 12 15.89 2.67 -14.95
N HIS A 13 15.50 3.57 -15.86
CA HIS A 13 15.86 5.00 -15.86
C HIS A 13 17.36 5.35 -16.06
N HIS A 14 18.26 4.39 -16.29
CA HIS A 14 19.68 4.63 -16.61
C HIS A 14 19.92 4.61 -18.13
N GLY A 15 19.26 5.54 -18.82
CA GLY A 15 19.04 5.56 -20.27
C GLY A 15 20.27 5.87 -21.13
N ILE A 16 21.14 4.88 -21.34
CA ILE A 16 22.20 4.98 -22.37
C ILE A 16 21.99 3.94 -23.50
N HIS A 17 21.22 2.87 -23.27
CA HIS A 17 21.03 1.77 -24.24
C HIS A 17 19.58 1.27 -24.35
N SER A 18 19.23 0.68 -25.50
CA SER A 18 17.88 0.19 -25.85
C SER A 18 17.28 -0.79 -24.85
N LEU A 19 18.11 -1.59 -24.18
CA LEU A 19 17.70 -2.51 -23.10
C LEU A 19 17.16 -1.76 -21.86
N SER A 20 17.74 -0.62 -21.51
CA SER A 20 17.29 0.20 -20.37
C SER A 20 15.95 0.89 -20.67
N ALA A 21 15.75 1.35 -21.91
CA ALA A 21 14.46 1.88 -22.36
C ALA A 21 13.36 0.80 -22.28
N LYS A 22 13.64 -0.41 -22.79
CA LYS A 22 12.70 -1.53 -22.71
C LYS A 22 12.39 -1.94 -21.26
N ALA A 23 13.39 -2.02 -20.39
CA ALA A 23 13.18 -2.32 -18.98
C ALA A 23 12.30 -1.25 -18.28
N THR A 24 12.50 0.02 -18.64
CA THR A 24 11.69 1.14 -18.16
C THR A 24 10.24 1.04 -18.63
N ASP A 25 10.02 0.74 -19.91
CA ASP A 25 8.68 0.58 -20.46
C ASP A 25 7.92 -0.59 -19.82
N GLU A 26 8.59 -1.72 -19.56
CA GLU A 26 7.97 -2.85 -18.86
C GLU A 26 7.61 -2.50 -17.41
N TYR A 27 8.48 -1.78 -16.71
CA TYR A 27 8.25 -1.34 -15.34
C TYR A 27 7.05 -0.39 -15.24
N GLU A 28 6.99 0.63 -16.11
CA GLU A 28 5.86 1.56 -16.17
C GLU A 28 4.57 0.89 -16.63
N ARG A 29 4.65 -0.12 -17.51
CA ARG A 29 3.50 -0.93 -17.89
C ARG A 29 2.98 -1.75 -16.73
N ALA A 30 3.85 -2.31 -15.90
CA ALA A 30 3.44 -3.01 -14.68
C ALA A 30 2.72 -2.05 -13.72
N ARG A 31 3.26 -0.85 -13.54
CA ARG A 31 2.66 0.22 -12.72
C ARG A 31 1.25 0.57 -13.17
N LYS A 32 1.06 0.78 -14.48
CA LYS A 32 -0.27 1.03 -15.08
C LYS A 32 -1.23 -0.14 -14.90
N LYS A 33 -0.76 -1.39 -15.05
CA LYS A 33 -1.59 -2.59 -14.82
C LYS A 33 -2.09 -2.67 -13.38
N VAL A 34 -1.24 -2.39 -12.40
CA VAL A 34 -1.65 -2.37 -10.99
C VAL A 34 -2.68 -1.26 -10.78
N ALA A 35 -2.41 -0.06 -11.26
CA ALA A 35 -3.32 1.08 -11.14
C ALA A 35 -4.71 0.73 -11.69
N SER A 36 -4.80 0.13 -12.88
CA SER A 36 -6.08 -0.33 -13.43
C SER A 36 -6.70 -1.48 -12.62
N PHE A 37 -5.89 -2.36 -12.02
CA PHE A 37 -6.39 -3.49 -11.24
C PHE A 37 -7.10 -3.05 -9.95
N ILE A 38 -6.57 -2.02 -9.28
CA ILE A 38 -7.17 -1.45 -8.05
C ILE A 38 -8.00 -0.19 -8.31
N ASN A 39 -8.24 0.15 -9.58
CA ASN A 39 -8.91 1.40 -9.98
C ASN A 39 -8.29 2.66 -9.34
N ALA A 40 -6.97 2.83 -9.38
CA ALA A 40 -6.28 4.04 -8.92
C ALA A 40 -6.46 5.21 -9.90
N GLY A 41 -6.38 6.45 -9.40
CA GLY A 41 -6.57 7.66 -10.20
C GLY A 41 -5.44 7.91 -11.19
N ASP A 42 -4.19 7.64 -10.78
CA ASP A 42 -3.00 7.70 -11.64
C ASP A 42 -2.04 6.55 -11.30
N ALA A 43 -1.35 6.02 -12.32
CA ALA A 43 -0.27 5.06 -12.13
C ALA A 43 0.88 5.62 -11.27
N LYS A 44 1.08 6.95 -11.26
CA LYS A 44 2.08 7.61 -10.42
C LYS A 44 1.83 7.46 -8.92
N GLU A 45 0.61 7.14 -8.51
CA GLU A 45 0.27 6.89 -7.10
C GLU A 45 0.79 5.54 -6.61
N ILE A 46 1.27 4.66 -7.51
CA ILE A 46 1.63 3.28 -7.22
C ILE A 46 3.12 3.12 -6.91
N ASP A 47 3.50 2.97 -5.65
CA ASP A 47 4.88 2.71 -5.28
C ASP A 47 5.14 1.21 -5.04
N PHE A 48 6.10 0.66 -5.79
CA PHE A 48 6.50 -0.74 -5.63
C PHE A 48 7.45 -0.93 -4.45
N THR A 49 7.08 -1.85 -3.56
CA THR A 49 7.91 -2.29 -2.43
C THR A 49 8.19 -3.78 -2.52
N ARG A 50 9.09 -4.29 -1.67
CA ARG A 50 9.38 -5.74 -1.58
C ARG A 50 8.16 -6.52 -1.09
N ASN A 51 7.40 -5.97 -0.14
CA ASN A 51 6.21 -6.58 0.43
C ASN A 51 5.31 -5.54 1.14
N ALA A 52 4.10 -5.94 1.52
CA ALA A 52 3.19 -5.07 2.25
C ALA A 52 3.78 -4.59 3.59
N THR A 53 4.57 -5.40 4.28
CA THR A 53 5.26 -4.98 5.51
C THR A 53 6.18 -3.79 5.25
N GLU A 54 6.96 -3.79 4.18
CA GLU A 54 7.80 -2.65 3.80
C GLU A 54 6.96 -1.43 3.43
N ALA A 55 5.84 -1.61 2.73
CA ALA A 55 4.92 -0.51 2.42
C ALA A 55 4.35 0.15 3.69
N ILE A 56 3.92 -0.64 4.67
CA ILE A 56 3.43 -0.12 5.96
C ILE A 56 4.53 0.61 6.71
N ASN A 57 5.75 0.05 6.72
CA ASN A 57 6.91 0.74 7.32
C ASN A 57 7.20 2.06 6.60
N LEU A 58 7.13 2.10 5.27
CA LEU A 58 7.35 3.32 4.51
C LEU A 58 6.38 4.41 4.95
N VAL A 59 5.08 4.11 5.09
CA VAL A 59 4.09 5.08 5.59
C VAL A 59 4.38 5.47 7.04
N ALA A 60 4.58 4.50 7.92
CA ALA A 60 4.80 4.76 9.35
C ALA A 60 6.02 5.67 9.59
N TYR A 61 7.13 5.44 8.88
CA TYR A 61 8.35 6.21 9.05
C TYR A 61 8.39 7.51 8.26
N SER A 62 7.84 7.56 7.03
CA SER A 62 7.90 8.78 6.21
C SER A 62 6.79 9.77 6.56
N TRP A 63 5.56 9.29 6.73
CA TRP A 63 4.42 10.11 7.08
C TRP A 63 4.25 10.19 8.60
N GLY A 64 4.26 9.05 9.29
CA GLY A 64 3.94 9.00 10.74
C GLY A 64 4.91 9.81 11.61
N LEU A 65 6.23 9.72 11.39
CA LEU A 65 7.21 10.47 12.18
C LEU A 65 7.16 11.99 11.99
N VAL A 66 6.62 12.45 10.86
CA VAL A 66 6.58 13.88 10.51
C VAL A 66 5.27 14.52 10.94
N ASN A 67 4.17 13.76 10.92
CA ASN A 67 2.82 14.30 11.08
C ASN A 67 2.21 14.03 12.46
N LEU A 68 2.59 12.92 13.14
CA LEU A 68 1.99 12.54 14.41
C LEU A 68 2.64 13.25 15.60
N LYS A 69 1.80 13.61 16.58
CA LYS A 69 2.15 14.31 17.82
C LYS A 69 1.61 13.54 19.03
N SER A 70 2.02 13.97 20.23
CA SER A 70 1.62 13.33 21.49
C SER A 70 0.13 13.38 21.80
N GLU A 71 -0.58 14.33 21.19
CA GLU A 71 -2.04 14.51 21.37
C GLU A 71 -2.86 13.64 20.40
N ASP A 72 -2.21 13.05 19.39
CA ASP A 72 -2.89 12.26 18.38
C ASP A 72 -3.13 10.82 18.88
N GLU A 73 -3.94 10.08 18.12
CA GLU A 73 -4.21 8.67 18.39
C GLU A 73 -4.02 7.85 17.11
N ILE A 74 -3.30 6.74 17.22
CA ILE A 74 -3.26 5.71 16.19
C ILE A 74 -4.27 4.63 16.58
N ILE A 75 -5.30 4.45 15.76
CA ILE A 75 -6.30 3.39 15.95
C ILE A 75 -5.91 2.17 15.12
N LEU A 76 -5.79 1.01 15.76
CA LEU A 76 -5.44 -0.26 15.13
C LEU A 76 -6.53 -1.29 15.40
N MET A 77 -6.81 -2.15 14.42
CA MET A 77 -7.76 -3.23 14.60
C MET A 77 -7.10 -4.41 15.33
N VAL A 78 -7.78 -5.05 16.28
CA VAL A 78 -7.25 -6.20 17.05
C VAL A 78 -7.01 -7.42 16.15
N VAL A 79 -7.76 -7.52 15.06
CA VAL A 79 -7.63 -8.58 14.05
C VAL A 79 -6.50 -8.33 13.05
N GLU A 80 -5.77 -7.22 13.18
CA GLU A 80 -4.65 -6.90 12.28
C GLU A 80 -3.53 -7.93 12.37
N LEU A 81 -2.90 -8.17 11.23
CA LEU A 81 -1.68 -8.97 11.18
C LEU A 81 -0.54 -8.22 11.91
N HIS A 82 0.37 -8.94 12.55
CA HIS A 82 1.54 -8.36 13.24
C HIS A 82 2.33 -7.35 12.37
N SER A 83 2.39 -7.53 11.05
CA SER A 83 3.04 -6.61 10.12
C SER A 83 2.40 -5.21 10.06
N ALA A 84 1.10 -5.11 10.35
CA ALA A 84 0.39 -3.85 10.40
C ALA A 84 0.49 -3.16 11.77
N LEU A 85 0.76 -3.90 12.85
CA LEU A 85 0.90 -3.37 14.21
C LEU A 85 2.31 -2.85 14.52
N ILE A 86 3.32 -3.69 14.30
CA ILE A 86 4.69 -3.48 14.81
C ILE A 86 5.33 -2.17 14.31
N PRO A 87 5.18 -1.75 13.04
CA PRO A 87 5.81 -0.51 12.54
C PRO A 87 5.41 0.76 13.31
N TRP A 88 4.21 0.80 13.88
CA TRP A 88 3.70 1.97 14.59
C TRP A 88 4.25 2.08 16.02
N GLN A 89 4.70 0.99 16.64
CA GLN A 89 5.27 1.00 18.00
C GLN A 89 6.51 1.90 18.16
N PRO A 90 7.55 1.82 17.30
CA PRO A 90 8.67 2.74 17.38
C PRO A 90 8.28 4.19 17.04
N VAL A 91 7.30 4.40 16.15
CA VAL A 91 6.77 5.73 15.82
C VAL A 91 6.07 6.34 17.04
N ALA A 92 5.23 5.58 17.73
CA ALA A 92 4.58 5.98 18.97
C ALA A 92 5.58 6.34 20.07
N LYS A 93 6.61 5.51 20.26
CA LYS A 93 7.69 5.82 21.22
C LYS A 93 8.44 7.11 20.91
N ARG A 94 8.58 7.48 19.64
CA ARG A 94 9.34 8.68 19.21
C ARG A 94 8.52 9.96 19.23
N THR A 95 7.25 9.88 18.88
CA THR A 95 6.34 11.04 18.74
C THR A 95 5.51 11.29 20.02
N GLY A 96 5.39 10.28 20.88
CA GLY A 96 4.51 10.29 22.04
C GLY A 96 3.06 9.97 21.73
N VAL A 97 2.71 9.67 20.46
CA VAL A 97 1.33 9.37 20.05
C VAL A 97 0.80 8.13 20.77
N VAL A 98 -0.49 8.14 21.13
CA VAL A 98 -1.14 7.02 21.83
C VAL A 98 -1.64 5.99 20.82
N GLN A 99 -1.45 4.70 21.12
CA GLN A 99 -2.03 3.61 20.34
C GLN A 99 -3.31 3.10 21.03
N LYS A 100 -4.39 3.00 20.27
CA LYS A 100 -5.64 2.37 20.71
C LYS A 100 -6.01 1.21 19.81
N PHE A 101 -6.64 0.22 20.40
CA PHE A 101 -7.02 -1.01 19.73
C PHE A 101 -8.53 -1.16 19.71
N VAL A 102 -9.09 -1.41 18.52
CA VAL A 102 -10.52 -1.61 18.32
C VAL A 102 -10.76 -3.05 17.87
N SER A 103 -11.74 -3.70 18.49
CA SER A 103 -12.17 -5.05 18.09
C SER A 103 -13.51 -4.95 17.37
N LEU A 104 -13.54 -5.37 16.11
CA LEU A 104 -14.76 -5.51 15.32
C LEU A 104 -14.91 -6.98 14.89
N ALA A 105 -16.11 -7.33 14.42
CA ALA A 105 -16.39 -8.65 13.86
C ALA A 105 -15.56 -8.93 12.58
N SER A 106 -15.65 -10.14 12.05
CA SER A 106 -14.79 -10.68 10.98
C SER A 106 -14.90 -10.00 9.61
N ILE A 107 -15.93 -9.18 9.36
CA ILE A 107 -16.05 -8.36 8.16
C ILE A 107 -16.07 -6.91 8.61
N LEU A 108 -15.06 -6.15 8.19
CA LEU A 108 -14.93 -4.73 8.53
C LEU A 108 -15.83 -3.91 7.60
N PRO A 109 -16.72 -3.04 8.12
CA PRO A 109 -17.47 -2.09 7.31
C PRO A 109 -16.53 -0.95 6.87
N ILE A 110 -15.63 -1.24 5.93
CA ILE A 110 -14.52 -0.34 5.59
C ILE A 110 -14.99 1.03 5.12
N GLU A 111 -16.09 1.10 4.36
CA GLU A 111 -16.69 2.34 3.88
C GLU A 111 -17.15 3.23 5.05
N GLU A 112 -17.77 2.64 6.08
CA GLU A 112 -18.20 3.35 7.29
C GLU A 112 -16.99 3.83 8.10
N ILE A 113 -15.95 2.99 8.20
CA ILE A 113 -14.72 3.32 8.92
C ILE A 113 -13.99 4.48 8.24
N VAL A 114 -13.86 4.45 6.92
CA VAL A 114 -13.22 5.53 6.16
C VAL A 114 -14.04 6.81 6.27
N GLY A 115 -15.37 6.73 6.10
CA GLY A 115 -16.24 7.89 6.25
C GLY A 115 -16.16 8.53 7.64
N LEU A 116 -16.11 7.72 8.70
CA LEU A 116 -15.92 8.20 10.06
C LEU A 116 -14.54 8.82 10.27
N ALA A 117 -13.48 8.18 9.76
CA ALA A 117 -12.12 8.70 9.85
C ALA A 117 -12.01 10.09 9.18
N HIS A 118 -12.60 10.24 7.98
CA HIS A 118 -12.64 11.52 7.27
C HIS A 118 -13.43 12.60 8.01
N HIS A 119 -14.51 12.23 8.71
CA HIS A 119 -15.23 13.16 9.57
C HIS A 119 -14.36 13.75 10.69
N PHE A 120 -13.38 12.97 11.17
CA PHE A 120 -12.40 13.40 12.17
C PHE A 120 -11.06 13.86 11.56
N GLU A 121 -10.99 14.07 10.23
CA GLU A 121 -9.77 14.44 9.51
C GLU A 121 -8.60 13.46 9.69
N ALA A 122 -8.90 12.22 10.08
CA ALA A 122 -7.92 11.17 10.28
C ALA A 122 -7.50 10.53 8.96
N LYS A 123 -6.22 10.14 8.88
CA LYS A 123 -5.71 9.40 7.72
C LYS A 123 -5.93 7.89 7.89
N VAL A 124 -6.32 7.23 6.79
CA VAL A 124 -6.62 5.80 6.77
C VAL A 124 -5.56 5.03 5.96
N LEU A 125 -5.03 3.97 6.56
CA LEU A 125 -4.23 2.96 5.88
C LEU A 125 -5.00 1.64 5.88
N VAL A 126 -5.19 1.04 4.70
CA VAL A 126 -5.87 -0.23 4.51
C VAL A 126 -4.88 -1.32 4.09
N ASP A 127 -4.77 -2.39 4.89
CA ASP A 127 -4.11 -3.62 4.46
C ASP A 127 -5.07 -4.52 3.69
N ALA A 128 -4.96 -4.50 2.37
CA ALA A 128 -5.79 -5.28 1.46
C ALA A 128 -5.16 -6.62 1.06
N CYS A 129 -4.11 -7.10 1.75
CA CYS A 129 -3.39 -8.32 1.38
C CYS A 129 -4.27 -9.58 1.24
N GLN A 130 -5.37 -9.66 1.99
CA GLN A 130 -6.33 -10.75 1.86
C GLN A 130 -7.43 -10.42 0.84
N SER A 131 -7.87 -9.16 0.79
CA SER A 131 -8.97 -8.74 -0.06
C SER A 131 -8.62 -8.78 -1.55
N VAL A 132 -7.44 -8.30 -1.95
CA VAL A 132 -7.03 -8.20 -3.38
C VAL A 132 -7.05 -9.54 -4.13
N SER A 133 -7.01 -10.66 -3.41
CA SER A 133 -7.00 -12.01 -3.97
C SER A 133 -8.39 -12.64 -4.11
N HIS A 134 -9.36 -12.11 -3.37
CA HIS A 134 -10.67 -12.74 -3.16
C HIS A 134 -11.84 -11.84 -3.56
N MET A 135 -11.61 -10.55 -3.72
CA MET A 135 -12.62 -9.58 -4.14
C MET A 135 -11.99 -8.45 -4.96
N VAL A 136 -12.84 -7.72 -5.68
CA VAL A 136 -12.43 -6.48 -6.33
C VAL A 136 -12.17 -5.44 -5.25
N VAL A 137 -11.02 -4.77 -5.36
CA VAL A 137 -10.63 -3.66 -4.49
C VAL A 137 -10.61 -2.41 -5.36
N ASP A 138 -11.50 -1.48 -5.09
CA ASP A 138 -11.58 -0.19 -5.78
C ASP A 138 -11.02 0.89 -4.85
N SER A 139 -9.81 1.35 -5.13
CA SER A 139 -9.10 2.33 -4.30
C SER A 139 -9.77 3.70 -4.27
N GLN A 140 -10.38 4.12 -5.38
CA GLN A 140 -11.10 5.38 -5.46
C GLN A 140 -12.40 5.31 -4.66
N ALA A 141 -13.14 4.20 -4.76
CA ALA A 141 -14.37 4.01 -3.99
C ALA A 141 -14.09 3.83 -2.48
N LEU A 142 -12.97 3.20 -2.12
CA LEU A 142 -12.54 3.05 -0.73
C LEU A 142 -12.14 4.39 -0.10
N ASP A 143 -11.66 5.35 -0.89
CA ASP A 143 -11.23 6.69 -0.45
C ASP A 143 -10.16 6.65 0.67
N ALA A 144 -9.39 5.57 0.77
CA ALA A 144 -8.35 5.45 1.80
C ALA A 144 -7.06 6.17 1.38
N ASN A 145 -6.42 6.91 2.30
CA ASN A 145 -5.19 7.64 1.97
C ASN A 145 -4.03 6.74 1.57
N PHE A 146 -3.95 5.55 2.19
CA PHE A 146 -2.96 4.54 1.87
C PHE A 146 -3.61 3.18 1.69
N LEU A 147 -3.32 2.52 0.57
CA LEU A 147 -3.71 1.14 0.32
C LEU A 147 -2.45 0.30 0.15
N VAL A 148 -2.32 -0.79 0.91
CA VAL A 148 -1.20 -1.73 0.81
C VAL A 148 -1.67 -3.11 0.42
N ALA A 149 -0.91 -3.76 -0.47
CA ALA A 149 -1.19 -5.13 -0.89
C ALA A 149 0.11 -5.89 -1.20
N SER A 150 0.04 -7.23 -1.19
CA SER A 150 1.20 -8.07 -1.48
C SER A 150 0.93 -9.11 -2.57
N SER A 151 1.83 -9.15 -3.54
CA SER A 151 1.74 -9.99 -4.74
C SER A 151 1.79 -11.50 -4.46
N HIS A 152 2.57 -11.94 -3.48
CA HIS A 152 2.70 -13.37 -3.17
C HIS A 152 1.46 -13.99 -2.54
N LYS A 153 0.53 -13.15 -2.04
CA LYS A 153 -0.78 -13.56 -1.55
C LYS A 153 -1.86 -13.48 -2.64
N ALA A 154 -1.54 -12.86 -3.79
CA ALA A 154 -2.42 -12.81 -4.95
C ALA A 154 -2.59 -14.21 -5.55
N SER A 155 -3.81 -14.55 -6.00
CA SER A 155 -4.08 -15.78 -6.76
C SER A 155 -3.31 -15.78 -8.09
N ASP A 156 -3.08 -16.93 -8.74
CA ASP A 156 -2.26 -17.00 -9.97
C ASP A 156 -2.75 -16.08 -11.11
N SER A 157 -4.06 -15.78 -11.18
CA SER A 157 -4.63 -14.79 -12.10
C SER A 157 -4.29 -13.33 -11.75
N CYS A 158 -3.91 -13.06 -10.50
CA CYS A 158 -3.53 -11.76 -9.94
C CYS A 158 -2.00 -11.63 -9.72
N LYS A 159 -1.22 -12.72 -9.67
CA LYS A 159 0.25 -12.69 -9.47
C LYS A 159 1.02 -11.97 -10.57
N GLU A 160 0.50 -11.94 -11.80
CA GLU A 160 1.07 -11.17 -12.90
C GLU A 160 0.67 -9.67 -12.88
N ARG A 161 -0.21 -9.28 -11.94
CA ARG A 161 -0.88 -7.97 -11.92
C ARG A 161 -0.67 -7.17 -10.64
N LEU A 162 -0.29 -7.81 -9.53
CA LEU A 162 0.23 -7.13 -8.35
C LEU A 162 1.74 -7.32 -8.30
N ILE A 163 2.48 -6.22 -8.36
CA ILE A 163 3.71 -6.09 -7.58
C ILE A 163 3.25 -5.44 -6.26
N CYS A 164 3.92 -5.65 -5.13
CA CYS A 164 3.45 -5.08 -3.86
C CYS A 164 3.39 -3.56 -3.97
N CYS A 165 2.23 -2.96 -3.74
CA CYS A 165 2.01 -1.54 -3.99
C CYS A 165 1.59 -0.82 -2.72
N LEU A 166 2.12 0.38 -2.55
CA LEU A 166 1.53 1.43 -1.76
C LEU A 166 0.84 2.40 -2.72
N GLN A 167 -0.45 2.65 -2.55
CA GLN A 167 -1.08 3.81 -3.17
C GLN A 167 -1.02 4.99 -2.22
N CYS A 168 -0.52 6.14 -2.67
CA CYS A 168 -0.58 7.40 -1.93
C CYS A 168 -1.60 8.31 -2.61
N LEU A 169 -2.82 8.42 -2.04
CA LEU A 169 -3.79 9.41 -2.49
C LEU A 169 -3.36 10.77 -1.93
N GLN A 170 -2.80 11.62 -2.80
CA GLN A 170 -2.53 13.01 -2.41
C GLN A 170 -3.85 13.78 -2.39
N SER A 171 -4.17 14.34 -1.21
CA SER A 171 -5.18 15.39 -1.04
C SER A 171 -4.61 16.75 -1.43
#